data_AF-A0A927EZ51-F1
#
_entry.id   AF-A0A927EZ51-F1
#
_cell.length_a   1.000
_cell.length_b   1.000
_cell.length_c   1.000
_cell.angle_alpha   90.00
_cell.angle_beta   90.00
_cell.angle_gamma   90.00
#
_symmetry.space_group_name_H-M   'P 1'
#
loop_
_entity.id
_entity.type
_entity.pdbx_description
1 polymer ?
#
loop_
_entity_poly.entity_id
_entity_poly.type
_entity_poly.pdbx_seq_one_letter_code
_entity_poly.pdbx_strand_id
1 'polypeptide(L)'
;MSPANRSEDRPEEPDAHDPAAADPPAAGPAGAGPGAPVRPHRRWRVAVVVALLIAVPAGYLTLSAYQSRDSGKDKQAVASATGLEWRWPRKVTRRVFEVRIPRGSTYVGYYEKNAWETSSLYVQFRTSPEDLEWFLGELGTTPAALRPGADAVSREQAEEVGWRLDEPGRDYAGLTVDLPGTRPAVAVTVDRTRPERPQVHVVSTATF
;
A
#
# COMPACT_ATOMS: atom_id res chain seq x y z
N MET A 1 -58.94 23.27 27.34
CA MET A 1 -60.40 23.22 27.12
C MET A 1 -60.67 22.18 26.05
N SER A 2 -61.11 20.98 26.44
CA SER A 2 -61.73 19.97 25.56
C SER A 2 -63.10 20.48 25.04
N PRO A 3 -63.68 19.85 24.02
CA PRO A 3 -64.53 18.65 24.23
C PRO A 3 -64.18 17.54 23.20
N ALA A 4 -64.15 16.23 23.47
CA ALA A 4 -65.09 15.33 24.14
C ALA A 4 -66.50 15.37 23.55
N ASN A 5 -66.79 14.51 22.57
CA ASN A 5 -68.15 14.00 22.41
C ASN A 5 -68.15 12.47 22.26
N ARG A 6 -69.03 11.87 23.05
CA ARG A 6 -69.30 10.46 23.33
C ARG A 6 -70.78 10.26 22.98
N SER A 7 -71.19 8.98 22.92
CA SER A 7 -72.58 8.51 23.06
C SER A 7 -73.34 8.47 21.72
N GLU A 8 -74.13 7.47 21.34
CA GLU A 8 -74.82 6.31 21.96
C GLU A 8 -75.03 5.26 20.84
N ASP A 9 -74.81 3.96 21.03
CA ASP A 9 -75.65 2.91 21.65
C ASP A 9 -77.00 2.60 20.94
N ARG A 10 -77.03 1.38 20.33
CA ARG A 10 -78.14 0.37 20.24
C ARG A 10 -79.42 0.64 19.41
N PRO A 11 -80.27 -0.39 19.16
CA PRO A 11 -80.04 -1.80 18.75
C PRO A 11 -81.02 -2.26 17.61
N GLU A 12 -81.02 -3.57 17.31
CA GLU A 12 -82.16 -4.44 16.88
C GLU A 12 -81.93 -5.29 15.60
N GLU A 13 -81.55 -6.54 15.87
CA GLU A 13 -81.91 -7.77 15.14
C GLU A 13 -83.42 -8.06 15.30
N PRO A 14 -84.01 -9.17 14.78
CA PRO A 14 -83.81 -9.95 13.54
C PRO A 14 -85.16 -10.15 12.79
N ASP A 15 -85.18 -10.76 11.60
CA ASP A 15 -86.27 -11.70 11.28
C ASP A 15 -86.01 -12.66 10.11
N ALA A 16 -86.44 -13.91 10.36
CA ALA A 16 -86.88 -15.03 9.51
C ALA A 16 -86.13 -15.38 8.20
N HIS A 17 -85.46 -16.55 8.10
CA HIS A 17 -86.00 -17.91 7.88
C HIS A 17 -86.29 -18.25 6.40
N ASP A 18 -85.34 -18.99 5.78
CA ASP A 18 -85.43 -20.22 4.93
C ASP A 18 -86.61 -20.47 3.95
N PRO A 19 -86.58 -21.46 3.01
CA PRO A 19 -85.48 -22.25 2.43
C PRO A 19 -85.59 -22.46 0.88
N ALA A 20 -84.52 -23.05 0.32
CA ALA A 20 -84.45 -24.00 -0.83
C ALA A 20 -85.49 -24.01 -1.98
N ALA A 21 -85.00 -23.92 -3.22
CA ALA A 21 -85.58 -24.61 -4.39
C ALA A 21 -84.52 -24.98 -5.45
N ALA A 22 -84.76 -26.11 -6.10
CA ALA A 22 -83.85 -27.02 -6.78
C ALA A 22 -83.50 -26.70 -8.26
N ASP A 23 -82.23 -26.97 -8.62
CA ASP A 23 -81.65 -27.76 -9.74
C ASP A 23 -81.83 -27.45 -11.27
N PRO A 24 -80.86 -27.93 -12.12
CA PRO A 24 -80.43 -27.43 -13.47
C PRO A 24 -81.15 -28.20 -14.63
N PRO A 25 -80.77 -28.29 -15.95
CA PRO A 25 -79.50 -28.01 -16.68
C PRO A 25 -79.60 -27.42 -18.13
N ALA A 26 -78.46 -27.08 -18.77
CA ALA A 26 -78.18 -27.34 -20.21
C ALA A 26 -76.78 -26.84 -20.70
N ALA A 27 -75.91 -27.83 -20.94
CA ALA A 27 -74.86 -27.98 -21.98
C ALA A 27 -74.20 -26.79 -22.73
N GLY A 28 -72.85 -26.80 -22.74
CA GLY A 28 -72.00 -26.21 -23.80
C GLY A 28 -70.48 -26.27 -23.46
N PRO A 29 -69.58 -26.79 -24.32
CA PRO A 29 -68.35 -27.47 -23.87
C PRO A 29 -67.02 -26.69 -24.03
N ALA A 30 -66.00 -27.25 -23.37
CA ALA A 30 -64.59 -27.36 -23.77
C ALA A 30 -63.74 -26.08 -23.98
N GLY A 31 -62.78 -25.91 -23.08
CA GLY A 31 -61.65 -24.99 -23.25
C GLY A 31 -60.52 -25.29 -22.29
N ALA A 32 -59.91 -26.47 -22.40
CA ALA A 32 -58.63 -26.76 -21.77
C ALA A 32 -57.54 -25.88 -22.41
N GLY A 33 -57.04 -24.90 -21.67
CA GLY A 33 -55.89 -24.07 -22.08
C GLY A 33 -54.55 -24.73 -21.71
N PRO A 34 -53.63 -24.93 -22.65
CA PRO A 34 -52.31 -25.52 -22.40
C PRO A 34 -51.34 -24.52 -21.75
N GLY A 35 -50.34 -25.07 -21.04
CA GLY A 35 -49.46 -24.38 -20.09
C GLY A 35 -48.71 -23.14 -20.60
N ALA A 36 -48.41 -22.24 -19.66
CA ALA A 36 -47.56 -21.08 -19.90
C ALA A 36 -46.06 -21.48 -19.77
N PRO A 37 -45.24 -21.29 -20.81
CA PRO A 37 -43.82 -21.59 -20.78
C PRO A 37 -43.04 -20.58 -19.93
N VAL A 38 -42.08 -21.08 -19.14
CA VAL A 38 -41.05 -20.27 -18.46
C VAL A 38 -40.29 -19.47 -19.52
N ARG A 39 -40.49 -18.15 -19.58
CA ARG A 39 -39.81 -17.27 -20.54
C ARG A 39 -38.29 -17.24 -20.25
N PRO A 40 -37.41 -17.86 -21.04
CA PRO A 40 -35.99 -18.02 -20.70
C PRO A 40 -35.16 -16.74 -20.95
N HIS A 41 -35.68 -15.82 -21.78
CA HIS A 41 -34.91 -14.66 -22.24
C HIS A 41 -34.62 -13.61 -21.16
N ARG A 42 -35.45 -13.48 -20.12
CA ARG A 42 -35.22 -12.48 -19.06
C ARG A 42 -34.14 -12.95 -18.07
N ARG A 43 -34.09 -14.26 -17.81
CA ARG A 43 -33.11 -14.86 -16.90
C ARG A 43 -31.71 -14.87 -17.50
N TRP A 44 -31.59 -15.14 -18.80
CA TRP A 44 -30.30 -15.06 -19.49
C TRP A 44 -29.72 -13.64 -19.49
N ARG A 45 -30.54 -12.60 -19.74
CA ARG A 45 -30.08 -11.21 -19.65
C ARG A 45 -29.63 -10.84 -18.24
N VAL A 46 -30.38 -11.24 -17.21
CA VAL A 46 -30.00 -11.02 -15.81
C VAL A 46 -28.70 -11.76 -15.48
N ALA A 47 -28.55 -13.01 -15.93
CA ALA A 47 -27.32 -13.78 -15.73
C ALA A 47 -26.11 -13.13 -16.42
N VAL A 48 -26.29 -12.62 -17.64
CA VAL A 48 -25.24 -11.87 -18.37
C VAL A 48 -24.88 -10.58 -17.63
N VAL A 49 -25.87 -9.82 -17.15
CA VAL A 49 -25.63 -8.57 -16.41
C VAL A 49 -24.92 -8.85 -15.07
N VAL A 50 -25.35 -9.86 -14.32
CA VAL A 50 -24.71 -10.26 -13.06
C VAL A 50 -23.29 -10.76 -13.30
N ALA A 51 -23.07 -11.59 -14.34
CA ALA A 51 -21.74 -12.02 -14.73
C ALA A 51 -20.86 -10.82 -15.10
N LEU A 52 -21.39 -9.84 -15.84
CA LEU A 52 -20.67 -8.61 -16.20
C LEU A 52 -20.31 -7.78 -14.95
N LEU A 53 -21.26 -7.64 -14.01
CA LEU A 53 -21.07 -6.90 -12.76
C LEU A 53 -20.05 -7.52 -11.82
N ILE A 54 -19.80 -8.83 -11.91
CA ILE A 54 -18.75 -9.52 -11.12
C ILE A 54 -17.43 -9.55 -11.89
N ALA A 55 -17.48 -9.84 -13.19
CA ALA A 55 -16.30 -9.97 -14.04
C ALA A 55 -15.58 -8.63 -14.24
N VAL A 56 -16.30 -7.51 -14.31
CA VAL A 56 -15.66 -6.19 -14.50
C VAL A 56 -14.88 -5.76 -13.25
N PRO A 57 -15.42 -5.78 -12.01
CA PRO A 57 -14.64 -5.51 -10.82
C PRO A 57 -13.56 -6.55 -10.54
N ALA A 58 -13.85 -7.85 -10.71
CA ALA A 58 -12.84 -8.90 -10.51
C ALA A 58 -11.70 -8.81 -11.53
N GLY A 59 -12.03 -8.48 -12.79
CA GLY A 59 -11.07 -8.20 -13.87
C GLY A 59 -10.27 -6.92 -13.63
N TYR A 60 -10.93 -5.86 -13.15
CA TYR A 60 -10.26 -4.60 -12.79
C TYR A 60 -9.33 -4.77 -11.59
N LEU A 61 -9.70 -5.60 -10.61
CA LEU A 61 -8.85 -5.95 -9.47
C LEU A 61 -7.63 -6.78 -9.90
N THR A 62 -7.78 -7.69 -10.87
CA THR A 62 -6.65 -8.44 -11.43
C THR A 62 -5.72 -7.58 -12.28
N LEU A 63 -6.24 -6.56 -12.99
CA LEU A 63 -5.40 -5.60 -13.73
C LEU A 63 -4.76 -4.53 -12.82
N SER A 64 -5.43 -4.09 -11.75
CA SER A 64 -4.92 -3.02 -10.88
C SER A 64 -3.74 -3.44 -10.02
N ALA A 65 -3.59 -4.75 -9.76
CA ALA A 65 -2.38 -5.29 -9.14
C ALA A 65 -1.14 -5.15 -10.04
N TYR A 66 -1.32 -5.01 -11.37
CA TYR A 66 -0.23 -4.83 -12.33
C TYR A 66 -0.05 -3.39 -12.83
N GLN A 67 -0.98 -2.48 -12.56
CA GLN A 67 -0.89 -1.08 -13.02
C GLN A 67 -0.59 -0.05 -11.92
N SER A 68 -0.65 -0.42 -10.64
CA SER A 68 -0.31 0.48 -9.53
C SER A 68 1.19 0.58 -9.22
N ARG A 69 2.06 0.49 -10.24
CA ARG A 69 3.51 0.65 -10.03
C ARG A 69 4.32 1.21 -11.20
N ASP A 70 3.68 1.85 -12.19
CA ASP A 70 4.42 2.31 -13.38
C ASP A 70 3.96 3.64 -14.01
N SER A 71 3.15 4.44 -13.30
CA SER A 71 2.73 5.76 -13.78
C SER A 71 3.76 6.85 -13.41
N GLY A 72 4.94 6.76 -14.03
CA GLY A 72 6.01 7.75 -13.94
C GLY A 72 6.98 7.73 -15.13
N LYS A 73 6.59 7.05 -16.22
CA LYS A 73 7.50 6.58 -17.28
C LYS A 73 8.13 7.64 -18.20
N ASP A 74 7.71 8.91 -18.16
CA ASP A 74 8.17 9.87 -19.19
C ASP A 74 8.97 11.09 -18.69
N LYS A 75 9.51 11.10 -17.46
CA LYS A 75 10.25 12.30 -16.99
C LYS A 75 11.69 12.15 -16.46
N GLN A 76 12.31 10.98 -16.33
CA GLN A 76 13.73 10.87 -15.87
C GLN A 76 14.51 9.66 -16.44
N ALA A 77 14.63 9.54 -17.76
CA ALA A 77 15.23 8.41 -18.49
C ALA A 77 16.75 8.15 -18.27
N VAL A 78 17.34 8.55 -17.14
CA VAL A 78 18.70 8.15 -16.69
C VAL A 78 18.72 7.71 -15.20
N ALA A 79 17.64 7.89 -14.45
CA ALA A 79 17.53 7.48 -13.03
C ALA A 79 17.04 6.04 -12.83
N SER A 80 16.80 5.29 -13.91
CA SER A 80 15.91 4.13 -13.94
C SER A 80 16.57 2.75 -13.86
N ALA A 81 17.89 2.65 -13.66
CA ALA A 81 18.54 1.33 -13.57
C ALA A 81 18.63 0.77 -12.14
N THR A 82 18.63 1.62 -11.09
CA THR A 82 18.96 1.17 -9.72
C THR A 82 18.25 1.92 -8.57
N GLY A 83 17.19 2.71 -8.83
CA GLY A 83 16.30 3.24 -7.78
C GLY A 83 16.78 4.47 -6.96
N LEU A 84 18.05 4.88 -7.04
CA LEU A 84 18.55 6.09 -6.36
C LEU A 84 18.14 7.39 -7.06
N GLU A 85 17.52 8.30 -6.32
CA GLU A 85 17.31 9.69 -6.73
C GLU A 85 18.54 10.54 -6.37
N TRP A 86 19.27 11.01 -7.39
CA TRP A 86 20.49 11.83 -7.24
C TRP A 86 20.20 13.27 -6.86
N ARG A 87 19.64 13.45 -5.68
CA ARG A 87 19.37 14.74 -5.04
C ARG A 87 19.39 14.57 -3.53
N TRP A 88 19.28 15.69 -2.83
CA TRP A 88 19.16 15.66 -1.39
C TRP A 88 17.79 15.12 -0.94
N PRO A 89 17.75 14.17 0.01
CA PRO A 89 16.51 13.81 0.69
C PRO A 89 15.95 15.01 1.48
N ARG A 90 14.63 15.03 1.63
CA ARG A 90 13.93 16.10 2.35
C ARG A 90 14.44 16.17 3.80
N LYS A 91 14.42 17.37 4.39
CA LYS A 91 14.87 17.58 5.78
C LYS A 91 14.08 16.72 6.77
N VAL A 92 12.78 16.54 6.53
CA VAL A 92 11.91 15.69 7.37
C VAL A 92 12.32 14.22 7.29
N THR A 93 12.52 13.68 6.08
CA THR A 93 12.97 12.29 5.87
C THR A 93 14.27 12.02 6.62
N ARG A 94 15.28 12.86 6.42
CA ARG A 94 16.57 12.74 7.13
C ARG A 94 16.44 12.73 8.64
N ARG A 95 15.48 13.48 9.20
CA ARG A 95 15.26 13.54 10.64
C ARG A 95 14.56 12.30 11.17
N VAL A 96 13.57 11.77 10.45
CA VAL A 96 12.86 10.54 10.82
C VAL A 96 13.81 9.34 10.84
N PHE A 97 14.70 9.27 9.84
CA PHE A 97 15.68 8.20 9.71
C PHE A 97 17.01 8.46 10.43
N GLU A 98 17.14 9.58 11.15
CA GLU A 98 18.38 9.97 11.85
C GLU A 98 19.64 9.99 10.96
N VAL A 99 19.51 10.31 9.67
CA VAL A 99 20.62 10.41 8.71
C VAL A 99 20.94 11.88 8.44
N ARG A 100 21.89 12.45 9.19
CA ARG A 100 22.36 13.84 9.04
C ARG A 100 23.52 13.94 8.05
N ILE A 101 23.19 14.05 6.77
CA ILE A 101 24.19 14.22 5.70
C ILE A 101 24.95 15.56 5.90
N PRO A 102 26.30 15.55 6.00
CA PRO A 102 27.13 16.75 6.15
C PRO A 102 26.93 17.75 5.01
N ARG A 103 26.91 19.06 5.31
CA ARG A 103 26.62 20.10 4.29
C ARG A 103 27.62 20.13 3.14
N GLY A 104 28.88 19.75 3.37
CA GLY A 104 29.93 19.66 2.35
C GLY A 104 29.81 18.45 1.42
N SER A 105 28.80 17.60 1.60
CA SER A 105 28.65 16.36 0.85
C SER A 105 28.31 16.60 -0.63
N THR A 106 28.87 15.76 -1.48
CA THR A 106 28.64 15.73 -2.94
C THR A 106 28.13 14.36 -3.37
N TYR A 107 27.62 14.26 -4.61
CA TYR A 107 27.06 13.00 -5.14
C TYR A 107 26.02 12.37 -4.21
N VAL A 108 25.15 13.22 -3.65
CA VAL A 108 24.10 12.76 -2.75
C VAL A 108 23.02 12.08 -3.57
N GLY A 109 22.78 10.81 -3.27
CA GLY A 109 21.69 10.01 -3.78
C GLY A 109 20.91 9.38 -2.64
N TYR A 110 19.59 9.22 -2.81
CA TYR A 110 18.79 8.50 -1.83
C TYR A 110 17.67 7.68 -2.47
N TYR A 111 17.21 6.65 -1.75
CA TYR A 111 16.03 5.87 -2.07
C TYR A 111 15.27 5.60 -0.77
N GLU A 112 13.95 5.74 -0.82
CA GLU A 112 13.08 5.53 0.35
C GLU A 112 12.15 4.36 0.06
N LYS A 113 12.22 3.34 0.91
CA LYS A 113 11.39 2.13 0.82
C LYS A 113 10.43 2.11 2.00
N ASN A 114 9.15 2.30 1.72
CA ASN A 114 8.10 2.28 2.73
C ASN A 114 7.30 0.97 2.64
N ALA A 115 7.26 0.22 3.74
CA ALA A 115 6.33 -0.88 3.97
C ALA A 115 5.54 -0.62 5.26
N TRP A 116 4.48 -1.40 5.48
CA TRP A 116 3.55 -1.20 6.60
C TRP A 116 4.22 -1.40 7.97
N GLU A 117 5.13 -2.37 8.09
CA GLU A 117 5.81 -2.72 9.35
C GLU A 117 7.23 -2.14 9.44
N THR A 118 7.83 -1.81 8.30
CA THR A 118 9.23 -1.39 8.22
C THR A 118 9.39 -0.33 7.14
N SER A 119 10.14 0.71 7.46
CA SER A 119 10.55 1.70 6.48
C SER A 119 12.08 1.85 6.50
N SER A 120 12.67 1.97 5.32
CA SER A 120 14.11 2.09 5.15
C SER A 120 14.47 3.27 4.26
N LEU A 121 15.49 4.03 4.69
CA LEU A 121 16.12 5.07 3.91
C LEU A 121 17.53 4.65 3.52
N TYR A 122 17.77 4.59 2.22
CA TYR A 122 19.07 4.35 1.62
C TYR A 122 19.65 5.69 1.21
N VAL A 123 20.88 5.99 1.61
CA VAL A 123 21.57 7.23 1.26
C VAL A 123 22.99 6.91 0.84
N GLN A 124 23.44 7.52 -0.26
CA GLN A 124 24.84 7.56 -0.66
C GLN A 124 25.30 9.00 -0.76
N PHE A 125 26.52 9.29 -0.32
CA PHE A 125 27.18 10.56 -0.55
C PHE A 125 28.70 10.45 -0.48
N ARG A 126 29.40 11.44 -1.02
CA ARG A 126 30.83 11.64 -0.83
C ARG A 126 31.10 12.83 0.06
N THR A 127 32.11 12.72 0.90
CA THR A 127 32.39 13.69 1.95
C THR A 127 33.89 13.88 2.18
N SER A 128 34.29 14.87 2.99
CA SER A 128 35.66 15.01 3.48
C SER A 128 35.89 14.14 4.73
N PRO A 129 37.15 13.88 5.15
CA PRO A 129 37.44 13.17 6.40
C PRO A 129 36.81 13.83 7.64
N GLU A 130 36.89 15.17 7.71
CA GLU A 130 36.32 15.95 8.83
C GLU A 130 34.79 15.82 8.89
N ASP A 131 34.13 15.92 7.73
CA ASP A 131 32.68 15.77 7.64
C ASP A 131 32.23 14.31 7.90
N LEU A 132 33.08 13.32 7.58
CA LEU A 132 32.83 11.91 7.93
C LEU A 132 32.88 11.71 9.45
N GLU A 133 33.89 12.28 10.12
CA GLU A 133 33.99 12.23 11.58
C GLU A 133 32.79 12.91 12.23
N TRP A 134 32.39 14.08 11.74
CA TRP A 134 31.19 14.77 12.21
C TRP A 134 29.92 13.92 12.00
N PHE A 135 29.73 13.32 10.81
CA PHE A 135 28.59 12.45 10.52
C PHE A 135 28.49 11.28 11.50
N LEU A 136 29.62 10.60 11.76
CA LEU A 136 29.67 9.49 12.71
C LEU A 136 29.46 9.97 14.15
N GLY A 137 29.97 11.16 14.51
CA GLY A 137 29.73 11.79 15.81
C GLY A 137 28.26 12.09 16.07
N GLU A 138 27.51 12.53 15.06
CA GLU A 138 26.05 12.74 15.16
C GLU A 138 25.27 11.42 15.39
N LEU A 139 25.83 10.29 14.96
CA LEU A 139 25.32 8.95 15.27
C LEU A 139 25.80 8.43 16.64
N GLY A 140 26.62 9.21 17.37
CA GLY A 140 27.18 8.83 18.66
C GLY A 140 28.36 7.86 18.57
N THR A 141 29.03 7.79 17.42
CA THR A 141 30.19 6.93 17.18
C THR A 141 31.37 7.71 16.61
N THR A 142 32.45 7.02 16.25
CA THR A 142 33.66 7.65 15.69
C THR A 142 34.23 6.79 14.55
N PRO A 143 35.11 7.36 13.70
CA PRO A 143 35.80 6.58 12.66
C PRO A 143 36.54 5.34 13.19
N ALA A 144 37.00 5.37 14.45
CA ALA A 144 37.71 4.25 15.08
C ALA A 144 36.81 3.02 15.35
N ALA A 145 35.48 3.19 15.37
CA ALA A 145 34.53 2.11 15.54
C ALA A 145 34.22 1.37 14.23
N LEU A 146 34.67 1.89 13.07
CA LEU A 146 34.49 1.23 11.79
C LEU A 146 35.33 -0.04 11.73
N ARG A 147 34.68 -1.17 11.46
CA ARG A 147 35.34 -2.47 11.29
C ARG A 147 35.64 -2.71 9.82
N PRO A 148 36.79 -3.30 9.48
CA PRO A 148 37.11 -3.66 8.09
C PRO A 148 36.02 -4.54 7.47
N GLY A 149 35.71 -4.31 6.20
CA GLY A 149 34.68 -5.02 5.45
C GLY A 149 33.45 -4.17 5.14
N ALA A 150 32.58 -4.72 4.29
CA ALA A 150 31.37 -4.06 3.81
C ALA A 150 30.07 -4.59 4.45
N ASP A 151 30.17 -5.53 5.39
CA ASP A 151 29.02 -6.33 5.85
C ASP A 151 27.99 -5.55 6.68
N ALA A 152 28.28 -4.30 7.05
CA ALA A 152 27.34 -3.46 7.80
C ALA A 152 26.09 -3.17 6.97
N VAL A 153 26.25 -2.84 5.69
CA VAL A 153 25.14 -2.78 4.73
C VAL A 153 25.08 -4.15 4.05
N SER A 154 23.96 -4.85 4.21
CA SER A 154 23.85 -6.21 3.67
C SER A 154 23.91 -6.21 2.13
N ARG A 155 24.28 -7.35 1.56
CA ARG A 155 24.31 -7.52 0.10
C ARG A 155 22.94 -7.25 -0.52
N GLU A 156 21.87 -7.73 0.09
CA GLU A 156 20.49 -7.54 -0.37
C GLU A 156 20.10 -6.06 -0.33
N GLN A 157 20.51 -5.34 0.72
CA GLN A 157 20.30 -3.90 0.83
C GLN A 157 21.07 -3.13 -0.24
N ALA A 158 22.31 -3.53 -0.51
CA ALA A 158 23.12 -2.93 -1.58
C ALA A 158 22.50 -3.18 -2.96
N GLU A 159 22.06 -4.40 -3.23
CA GLU A 159 21.42 -4.80 -4.50
C GLU A 159 20.10 -4.05 -4.76
N GLU A 160 19.29 -3.78 -3.73
CA GLU A 160 18.04 -2.99 -3.83
C GLU A 160 18.27 -1.64 -4.52
N VAL A 161 19.42 -1.00 -4.27
CA VAL A 161 19.77 0.31 -4.82
C VAL A 161 20.95 0.27 -5.81
N GLY A 162 21.34 -0.94 -6.22
CA GLY A 162 22.43 -1.19 -7.17
C GLY A 162 23.82 -0.75 -6.69
N TRP A 163 24.07 -0.70 -5.38
CA TRP A 163 25.42 -0.54 -4.85
C TRP A 163 26.21 -1.84 -5.03
N ARG A 164 27.48 -1.69 -5.43
CA ARG A 164 28.44 -2.80 -5.56
C ARG A 164 29.48 -2.65 -4.45
N LEU A 165 29.20 -3.28 -3.31
CA LEU A 165 30.06 -3.22 -2.11
C LEU A 165 31.03 -4.41 -2.03
N ASP A 166 31.09 -5.20 -3.09
CA ASP A 166 31.93 -6.37 -3.28
C ASP A 166 32.99 -6.17 -4.38
N GLU A 167 33.15 -4.94 -4.87
CA GLU A 167 34.13 -4.62 -5.91
C GLU A 167 35.57 -4.90 -5.44
N PRO A 168 36.34 -5.73 -6.16
CA PRO A 168 37.74 -5.97 -5.83
C PRO A 168 38.58 -4.68 -5.85
N GLY A 169 39.55 -4.58 -4.93
CA GLY A 169 40.45 -3.43 -4.85
C GLY A 169 39.87 -2.22 -4.14
N ARG A 170 38.71 -2.36 -3.48
CA ARG A 170 38.11 -1.36 -2.61
C ARG A 170 38.46 -1.60 -1.15
N ASP A 171 38.72 -0.53 -0.40
CA ASP A 171 38.87 -0.56 1.05
C ASP A 171 37.56 -0.13 1.71
N TYR A 172 36.74 -1.11 2.11
CA TYR A 172 35.51 -0.86 2.84
C TYR A 172 35.71 -1.01 4.35
N ALA A 173 35.03 -0.16 5.11
CA ALA A 173 34.80 -0.37 6.52
C ALA A 173 33.39 0.03 6.92
N GLY A 174 32.81 -0.67 7.87
CA GLY A 174 31.42 -0.45 8.26
C GLY A 174 31.15 -0.67 9.73
N LEU A 175 29.99 -0.18 10.16
CA LEU A 175 29.42 -0.40 11.48
C LEU A 175 27.90 -0.27 11.42
N THR A 176 27.22 -0.88 12.39
CA THR A 176 25.80 -0.71 12.61
C THR A 176 25.60 -0.03 13.96
N VAL A 177 24.81 1.05 13.98
CA VAL A 177 24.45 1.78 15.20
C VAL A 177 23.01 1.47 15.54
N ASP A 178 22.80 0.82 16.68
CA ASP A 178 21.48 0.65 17.27
C ASP A 178 21.18 1.86 18.16
N LEU A 179 20.24 2.71 17.72
CA LEU A 179 19.85 3.90 18.46
C LEU A 179 18.86 3.53 19.59
N PRO A 180 18.98 4.12 20.80
CA PRO A 180 18.11 3.76 21.92
C PRO A 180 16.62 4.07 21.66
N GLY A 181 15.74 3.16 22.08
CA GLY A 181 14.28 3.30 22.00
C GLY A 181 13.71 2.79 20.68
N THR A 182 12.60 3.36 20.21
CA THR A 182 11.97 3.06 18.90
C THR A 182 12.67 3.79 17.74
N ARG A 183 13.96 4.09 17.88
CA ARG A 183 14.73 4.80 16.86
C ARG A 183 15.23 3.81 15.80
N PRO A 184 15.46 4.27 14.56
CA PRO A 184 15.92 3.39 13.50
C PRO A 184 17.32 2.85 13.79
N ALA A 185 17.58 1.62 13.33
CA ALA A 185 18.93 1.07 13.25
C ALA A 185 19.63 1.63 12.01
N VAL A 186 20.87 2.10 12.16
CA VAL A 186 21.62 2.77 11.08
C VAL A 186 22.86 1.94 10.75
N ALA A 187 22.83 1.29 9.58
CA ALA A 187 23.99 0.64 8.99
C ALA A 187 24.77 1.64 8.14
N VAL A 188 26.08 1.70 8.35
CA VAL A 188 27.00 2.58 7.61
C VAL A 188 28.13 1.75 7.03
N THR A 189 28.35 1.86 5.72
CA THR A 189 29.52 1.32 5.02
C THR A 189 30.24 2.45 4.29
N VAL A 190 31.53 2.59 4.55
CA VAL A 190 32.40 3.63 4.00
C VAL A 190 33.41 3.00 3.06
N ASP A 191 33.45 3.48 1.82
CA ASP A 191 34.55 3.25 0.89
C ASP A 191 35.65 4.28 1.16
N ARG A 192 36.79 3.81 1.65
CA ARG A 192 37.99 4.58 2.00
C ARG A 192 39.09 4.48 0.94
N THR A 193 38.80 3.86 -0.21
CA THR A 193 39.77 3.74 -1.33
C THR A 193 40.36 5.09 -1.75
N ARG A 194 39.60 6.17 -1.57
CA ARG A 194 40.06 7.56 -1.69
C ARG A 194 39.93 8.26 -0.32
N PRO A 195 40.98 8.26 0.52
CA PRO A 195 40.88 8.75 1.90
C PRO A 195 40.55 10.24 1.98
N GLU A 196 40.90 11.04 0.97
CA GLU A 196 40.57 12.46 0.89
C GLU A 196 39.10 12.73 0.57
N ARG A 197 38.39 11.74 0.02
CA ARG A 197 36.99 11.87 -0.40
C ARG A 197 36.22 10.55 -0.23
N PRO A 198 36.07 10.04 1.01
CA PRO A 198 35.36 8.80 1.28
C PRO A 198 33.93 8.84 0.75
N GLN A 199 33.44 7.68 0.30
CA GLN A 199 32.06 7.50 -0.13
C GLN A 199 31.31 6.71 0.94
N VAL A 200 30.23 7.29 1.45
CA VAL A 200 29.43 6.73 2.53
C VAL A 200 28.14 6.15 1.96
N HIS A 201 27.81 4.94 2.38
CA HIS A 201 26.58 4.23 2.11
C HIS A 201 25.86 4.02 3.43
N VAL A 202 24.62 4.47 3.54
CA VAL A 202 23.84 4.42 4.76
C VAL A 202 22.52 3.74 4.49
N VAL A 203 22.15 2.79 5.33
CA VAL A 203 20.80 2.23 5.38
C VAL A 203 20.26 2.45 6.79
N SER A 204 19.23 3.27 6.90
CA SER A 204 18.52 3.50 8.16
C SER A 204 17.18 2.80 8.10
N THR A 205 16.89 1.92 9.06
CA THR A 205 15.68 1.10 9.08
C THR A 205 14.89 1.36 10.35
N ALA A 206 13.67 1.87 10.19
CA ALA A 206 12.71 2.09 11.25
C ALA A 206 11.65 0.97 11.22
N THR A 207 11.34 0.43 12.39
CA THR A 207 10.27 -0.54 12.60
C THR A 207 9.17 0.11 13.42
N PHE A 208 7.91 -0.11 13.06
CA PHE A 208 6.74 0.54 13.67
C PHE A 208 5.84 -0.47 14.40
#